data_AF-A0A3M1HH97-F1
#
_entry.id   AF-A0A3M1HH97-F1
#
_cell.length_a   1.000
_cell.length_b   1.000
_cell.length_c   1.000
_cell.angle_alpha   90.00
_cell.angle_beta   90.00
_cell.angle_gamma   90.00
#
_symmetry.space_group_name_H-M   'P 1'
#
loop_
_entity.id
_entity.type
_entity.pdbx_description
1 polymer ?
#
loop_
_entity_poly.entity_id
_entity_poly.type
_entity_poly.pdbx_seq_one_letter_code
_entity_poly.pdbx_strand_id
1 'polypeptide(L)'
;MKNRRLEMVKEIKKHFERLDVAYRDFKEKPDEKNFNDLAMECFQLTNYLISWGERLVEEKNLEEPLTYAELVDILERATILTYHQGKVLKKAIYLRNLVAHEYYKISTEELEQPYSSLKKLFNSLEL
;
A
#
# COMPACT_ATOMS: atom_id res chain seq x y z
N MET A 1 -3.70 -23.21 0.94
CA MET A 1 -3.94 -21.97 1.72
C MET A 1 -2.65 -21.32 2.24
N LYS A 2 -1.77 -21.99 3.01
CA LYS A 2 -0.48 -21.42 3.45
C LYS A 2 0.41 -20.84 2.34
N ASN A 3 0.46 -21.50 1.17
CA ASN A 3 1.28 -21.02 0.05
C ASN A 3 0.84 -19.65 -0.49
N ARG A 4 -0.46 -19.34 -0.54
CA ARG A 4 -0.93 -18.05 -1.09
C ARG A 4 -0.55 -16.85 -0.21
N ARG A 5 -0.60 -16.99 1.11
CA ARG A 5 -0.17 -15.92 2.04
C ARG A 5 1.32 -15.64 1.93
N LEU A 6 2.13 -16.69 1.82
CA LEU A 6 3.57 -16.56 1.62
C LEU A 6 3.89 -15.88 0.29
N GLU A 7 3.19 -16.24 -0.80
CA GLU A 7 3.36 -15.56 -2.08
C GLU A 7 2.95 -14.08 -2.02
N MET A 8 1.84 -13.73 -1.34
CA MET A 8 1.49 -12.31 -1.15
C MET A 8 2.56 -11.54 -0.38
N VAL A 9 3.06 -12.09 0.73
CA VAL A 9 4.13 -11.45 1.51
C VAL A 9 5.39 -11.26 0.66
N LYS A 10 5.74 -12.24 -0.18
CA LYS A 10 6.86 -12.09 -1.13
C LYS A 10 6.62 -10.97 -2.13
N GLU A 11 5.42 -10.85 -2.69
CA GLU A 11 5.09 -9.76 -3.62
C GLU A 11 5.08 -8.40 -2.93
N ILE A 12 4.57 -8.29 -1.69
CA ILE A 12 4.69 -7.05 -0.89
C ILE A 12 6.15 -6.67 -0.71
N LYS A 13 7.01 -7.62 -0.30
CA LYS A 13 8.46 -7.39 -0.12
C LYS A 13 9.13 -6.90 -1.41
N LYS A 14 8.84 -7.58 -2.52
CA LYS A 14 9.36 -7.22 -3.85
C LYS A 14 8.92 -5.82 -4.30
N HIS A 15 7.64 -5.49 -4.14
CA HIS A 15 7.13 -4.16 -4.51
C HIS A 15 7.65 -3.07 -3.57
N PHE A 16 7.89 -3.39 -2.29
CA PHE A 16 8.56 -2.48 -1.37
C PHE A 16 10.02 -2.18 -1.79
N GLU A 17 10.79 -3.20 -2.17
CA GLU A 17 12.16 -3.00 -2.68
C GLU A 17 12.17 -2.15 -3.97
N ARG A 18 11.24 -2.41 -4.89
CA ARG A 18 11.08 -1.63 -6.12
C ARG A 18 10.63 -0.21 -5.85
N LEU A 19 9.77 0.01 -4.88
CA LEU A 19 9.35 1.34 -4.44
C LEU A 19 10.56 2.17 -3.97
N ASP A 20 11.49 1.57 -3.22
CA ASP A 20 12.73 2.22 -2.79
C ASP A 20 13.67 2.56 -3.98
N VAL A 21 13.73 1.70 -5.01
CA VAL A 21 14.46 1.99 -6.25
C VAL A 21 13.80 3.13 -7.02
N ALA A 22 12.50 3.03 -7.30
CA ALA A 22 11.75 4.02 -8.05
C ALA A 22 11.79 5.41 -7.38
N TYR A 23 11.74 5.45 -6.05
CA TYR A 23 11.89 6.71 -5.32
C TYR A 23 13.28 7.33 -5.51
N ARG A 24 14.35 6.54 -5.46
CA ARG A 24 15.71 7.05 -5.72
C ARG A 24 15.85 7.59 -7.14
N ASP A 25 15.37 6.84 -8.13
CA ASP A 25 15.43 7.24 -9.54
C ASP A 25 14.63 8.53 -9.79
N PHE A 26 13.46 8.67 -9.14
CA PHE A 26 12.67 9.90 -9.18
C PHE A 26 13.40 11.09 -8.52
N LYS A 27 14.05 10.89 -7.37
CA LYS A 27 14.83 11.95 -6.71
C LYS A 27 16.05 12.39 -7.53
N GLU A 28 16.69 11.45 -8.24
CA GLU A 28 17.82 11.76 -9.13
C GLU A 28 17.34 12.48 -10.39
N LYS A 29 16.24 12.02 -10.98
CA LYS A 29 15.66 12.58 -12.20
C LYS A 29 14.13 12.56 -12.15
N PRO A 30 13.47 13.69 -11.81
CA PRO A 30 12.02 13.76 -11.72
C PRO A 30 11.40 14.00 -13.11
N ASP A 31 11.53 13.02 -14.00
CA ASP A 31 10.85 13.00 -15.30
C ASP A 31 9.55 12.19 -15.24
N GLU A 32 8.75 12.29 -16.31
CA GLU A 32 7.45 11.61 -16.41
C GLU A 32 7.59 10.08 -16.23
N LYS A 33 8.67 9.48 -16.75
CA LYS A 33 8.91 8.04 -16.62
C LYS A 33 9.12 7.67 -15.15
N ASN A 34 10.04 8.33 -14.46
CA ASN A 34 10.36 8.00 -13.07
C ASN A 34 9.22 8.36 -12.12
N PHE A 35 8.45 9.41 -12.42
CA PHE A 35 7.20 9.71 -11.74
C PHE A 35 6.20 8.55 -11.88
N ASN A 36 5.97 8.07 -13.10
CA ASN A 36 5.05 6.98 -13.37
C ASN A 36 5.50 5.67 -12.71
N ASP A 37 6.79 5.37 -12.71
CA ASP A 37 7.35 4.20 -12.04
C ASP A 37 7.11 4.26 -10.52
N LEU A 38 7.37 5.40 -9.87
CA LEU A 38 7.10 5.59 -8.45
C LEU A 38 5.61 5.49 -8.12
N ALA A 39 4.74 6.09 -8.95
CA ALA A 39 3.30 6.03 -8.78
C ALA A 39 2.79 4.59 -8.90
N MET A 40 3.30 3.85 -9.88
CA MET A 40 2.92 2.46 -10.11
C MET A 40 3.37 1.54 -8.97
N GLU A 41 4.58 1.72 -8.44
CA GLU A 41 5.03 0.90 -7.30
C GLU A 41 4.25 1.22 -6.01
N CYS A 42 3.87 2.49 -5.79
CA CYS A 42 2.93 2.86 -4.71
C CYS A 42 1.57 2.16 -4.89
N PHE A 43 1.04 2.17 -6.12
CA PHE A 43 -0.23 1.56 -6.48
C PHE A 43 -0.22 0.04 -6.24
N GLN A 44 0.80 -0.66 -6.76
CA GLN A 44 0.92 -2.12 -6.62
C GLN A 44 1.13 -2.53 -5.17
N LEU A 45 2.03 -1.88 -4.44
CA LEU A 45 2.27 -2.19 -3.02
C LEU A 45 0.97 -2.04 -2.21
N THR A 46 0.21 -0.97 -2.45
CA THR A 46 -1.07 -0.74 -1.78
C THR A 46 -2.09 -1.84 -2.10
N ASN A 47 -2.22 -2.26 -3.36
CA ASN A 47 -3.13 -3.35 -3.72
C ASN A 47 -2.77 -4.66 -3.01
N TYR A 48 -1.48 -5.02 -2.94
CA TYR A 48 -1.06 -6.23 -2.23
C TYR A 48 -1.30 -6.15 -0.72
N LEU A 49 -1.15 -4.97 -0.10
CA LEU A 49 -1.50 -4.75 1.31
C LEU A 49 -3.01 -4.90 1.56
N ILE A 50 -3.85 -4.43 0.64
CA ILE A 50 -5.31 -4.64 0.68
C ILE A 50 -5.63 -6.13 0.60
N SER A 51 -5.11 -6.84 -0.42
CA SER A 51 -5.35 -8.28 -0.58
C SER A 51 -4.84 -9.10 0.61
N TRP A 52 -3.73 -8.68 1.23
CA TRP A 52 -3.27 -9.26 2.48
C TRP A 52 -4.26 -9.04 3.62
N GLY A 53 -4.82 -7.84 3.74
CA GLY A 53 -5.86 -7.51 4.70
C GLY A 53 -7.13 -8.35 4.52
N GLU A 54 -7.65 -8.42 3.29
CA GLU A 54 -8.84 -9.23 2.94
C GLU A 54 -8.61 -10.70 3.32
N ARG A 55 -7.42 -11.21 3.03
CA ARG A 55 -7.07 -12.57 3.39
C ARG A 55 -7.03 -12.80 4.91
N LEU A 56 -6.59 -11.82 5.69
CA LEU A 56 -6.61 -11.91 7.16
C LEU A 56 -8.03 -11.89 7.71
N VAL A 57 -8.93 -11.11 7.11
CA VAL A 57 -10.37 -11.13 7.41
C VAL A 57 -10.93 -12.54 7.19
N GLU A 58 -10.66 -13.15 6.03
CA GLU A 58 -11.09 -14.52 5.73
C GLU A 58 -10.49 -15.54 6.72
N GLU A 59 -9.18 -15.48 6.98
CA GLU A 59 -8.49 -16.45 7.84
C GLU A 59 -8.94 -16.40 9.30
N LYS A 60 -9.38 -15.22 9.76
CA LYS A 60 -9.86 -15.00 11.12
C LYS A 60 -11.39 -15.00 11.22
N ASN A 61 -12.09 -15.25 10.11
CA ASN A 61 -13.56 -15.25 10.04
C ASN A 61 -14.16 -13.96 10.62
N LEU A 62 -13.59 -12.81 10.24
CA LEU A 62 -14.07 -11.49 10.62
C LEU A 62 -15.25 -11.06 9.73
N GLU A 63 -15.89 -9.95 10.09
CA GLU A 63 -16.90 -9.29 9.26
C GLU A 63 -16.36 -8.98 7.85
N GLU A 64 -17.16 -9.24 6.82
CA GLU A 64 -16.78 -8.98 5.43
C GLU A 64 -16.83 -7.46 5.14
N PRO A 65 -15.74 -6.84 4.66
CA PRO A 65 -15.74 -5.42 4.35
C PRO A 65 -16.53 -5.13 3.07
N LEU A 66 -17.33 -4.06 3.07
CA LEU A 66 -17.98 -3.54 1.85
C LEU A 66 -17.08 -2.55 1.10
N THR A 67 -16.08 -1.99 1.78
CA THR A 67 -15.11 -1.06 1.20
C THR A 67 -13.69 -1.29 1.72
N TYR A 68 -12.68 -0.78 1.01
CA TYR A 68 -11.30 -0.82 1.52
C TYR A 68 -11.09 0.01 2.80
N ALA A 69 -11.90 1.05 3.02
CA ALA A 69 -11.82 1.81 4.28
C ALA A 69 -12.33 0.97 5.46
N GLU A 70 -13.46 0.26 5.25
CA GLU A 70 -14.01 -0.67 6.23
C GLU A 70 -13.08 -1.85 6.49
N LEU A 71 -12.39 -2.37 5.46
CA LEU A 71 -11.35 -3.38 5.65
C LEU A 71 -10.34 -2.92 6.70
N VAL A 72 -9.84 -1.69 6.59
CA VAL A 72 -8.90 -1.16 7.58
C VAL A 72 -9.54 -1.05 8.97
N ASP A 73 -10.78 -0.58 9.06
CA ASP A 73 -11.50 -0.49 10.34
C ASP A 73 -11.68 -1.87 11.02
N ILE A 74 -11.98 -2.91 10.24
CA ILE A 74 -12.09 -4.28 10.73
C ILE A 74 -10.74 -4.78 11.26
N LEU A 75 -9.65 -4.53 10.53
CA LEU A 75 -8.30 -4.93 10.95
C LEU A 75 -7.85 -4.17 12.20
N GLU A 76 -8.20 -2.89 12.35
CA GLU A 76 -7.95 -2.10 13.56
C GLU A 76 -8.73 -2.65 14.76
N ARG A 77 -10.04 -2.90 14.61
CA ARG A 77 -10.88 -3.50 15.67
C ARG A 77 -10.37 -4.87 16.10
N ALA A 78 -9.85 -5.66 15.16
CA ALA A 78 -9.25 -6.95 15.43
C ALA A 78 -7.81 -6.88 15.99
N THR A 79 -7.28 -5.69 16.25
CA THR A 79 -5.91 -5.44 16.75
C THR A 79 -4.79 -5.95 15.83
N ILE A 80 -5.11 -6.20 14.56
CA ILE A 80 -4.15 -6.61 13.53
C ILE A 80 -3.34 -5.41 13.05
N LEU A 81 -4.01 -4.26 12.96
CA LEU A 81 -3.39 -2.97 12.71
C LEU A 81 -3.56 -2.08 13.94
N THR A 82 -2.52 -1.33 14.27
CA THR A 82 -2.66 -0.17 15.15
C THR A 82 -3.41 0.94 14.41
N TYR A 83 -4.03 1.86 15.17
CA TYR A 83 -4.65 3.07 14.60
C TYR A 83 -3.71 3.86 13.68
N HIS A 84 -2.41 3.92 14.02
CA HIS A 84 -1.42 4.60 13.19
C HIS A 84 -1.22 3.89 11.85
N GLN A 85 -1.06 2.56 11.87
CA GLN A 85 -0.90 1.76 10.66
C GLN A 85 -2.14 1.84 9.77
N GLY A 86 -3.34 1.74 10.34
CA GLY A 86 -4.57 1.84 9.56
C GLY A 86 -4.79 3.24 8.98
N LYS A 87 -4.48 4.31 9.72
CA LYS A 87 -4.46 5.68 9.16
C LYS A 87 -3.53 5.82 7.97
N VAL A 88 -2.35 5.20 8.02
CA VAL A 88 -1.40 5.20 6.90
C VAL A 88 -1.94 4.39 5.72
N LEU A 89 -2.49 3.20 5.95
CA LEU A 89 -3.06 2.36 4.90
C LEU A 89 -4.25 3.03 4.21
N LYS A 90 -5.14 3.71 4.95
CA LYS A 90 -6.24 4.50 4.36
C LYS A 90 -5.74 5.62 3.45
N LYS A 91 -4.66 6.32 3.84
CA LYS A 91 -4.02 7.32 2.96
C LYS A 91 -3.44 6.69 1.70
N ALA A 92 -2.79 5.53 1.82
CA ALA A 92 -2.27 4.81 0.68
C ALA A 92 -3.40 4.37 -0.27
N ILE A 93 -4.52 3.87 0.26
CA ILE A 93 -5.73 3.52 -0.52
C ILE A 93 -6.27 4.74 -1.28
N TYR A 94 -6.36 5.90 -0.61
CA TYR A 94 -6.79 7.13 -1.25
C TYR A 94 -5.90 7.52 -2.44
N LEU A 95 -4.57 7.47 -2.25
CA LEU A 95 -3.60 7.75 -3.29
C LEU A 95 -3.65 6.73 -4.44
N ARG A 96 -3.79 5.44 -4.11
CA ARG A 96 -4.03 4.37 -5.08
C ARG A 96 -5.24 4.70 -5.96
N ASN A 97 -6.32 5.22 -5.38
CA ASN A 97 -7.52 5.60 -6.13
C ASN A 97 -7.28 6.82 -7.02
N LEU A 98 -6.51 7.81 -6.56
CA LEU A 98 -6.11 8.94 -7.40
C LEU A 98 -5.25 8.48 -8.58
N VAL A 99 -4.27 7.60 -8.36
CA VAL A 99 -3.42 7.06 -9.43
C VAL A 99 -4.26 6.30 -10.47
N ALA A 100 -5.27 5.53 -10.04
CA ALA A 100 -6.13 4.77 -10.96
C ALA A 100 -7.09 5.62 -11.79
N HIS A 101 -7.60 6.73 -11.24
CA HIS A 101 -8.72 7.46 -11.84
C HIS A 101 -8.36 8.86 -12.32
N GLU A 102 -7.35 9.48 -11.73
CA GLU A 102 -7.03 10.90 -11.90
C GLU A 102 -5.50 11.14 -11.96
N TYR A 103 -4.75 10.24 -12.59
CA TYR A 103 -3.28 10.28 -12.60
C TYR A 103 -2.67 11.62 -13.07
N TYR A 104 -3.37 12.34 -13.96
CA TYR A 104 -2.98 13.67 -14.45
C TYR A 104 -3.11 14.79 -13.42
N LYS A 105 -3.72 14.53 -12.25
CA LYS A 105 -3.90 15.52 -11.17
C LYS A 105 -2.88 15.41 -10.05
N ILE A 106 -2.03 14.38 -10.05
CA ILE A 106 -1.07 14.15 -8.97
C ILE A 106 0.20 14.94 -9.25
N SER A 107 0.52 15.88 -8.39
CA SER A 107 1.79 16.60 -8.42
C SER A 107 2.97 15.73 -7.93
N THR A 108 4.17 16.13 -8.29
CA THR A 108 5.43 15.53 -7.81
C THR A 108 5.52 15.51 -6.29
N GLU A 109 5.11 16.59 -5.62
CA GLU A 109 5.11 16.73 -4.17
C GLU A 109 4.09 15.79 -3.51
N GLU A 110 2.94 15.58 -4.15
CA GLU A 110 1.90 14.65 -3.67
C GLU A 110 2.34 13.19 -3.77
N LEU A 111 3.36 12.87 -4.56
CA LEU A 111 3.89 11.51 -4.72
C LEU A 111 4.96 11.12 -3.67
N GLU A 112 5.69 12.10 -3.12
CA GLU A 112 6.72 11.84 -2.10
C GLU A 112 6.12 11.44 -0.73
N GLN A 113 4.97 12.04 -0.36
CA GLN A 113 4.24 11.66 0.86
C GLN A 113 3.82 10.18 0.91
N PRO A 114 3.21 9.59 -0.15
CA PRO A 114 2.87 8.18 -0.22
C PRO A 114 4.06 7.29 0.06
N TYR A 115 5.20 7.55 -0.59
CA TYR A 115 6.43 6.78 -0.39
C TYR A 115 6.81 6.73 1.09
N SER A 116 6.93 7.90 1.73
CA SER A 116 7.35 7.97 3.14
C SER A 116 6.38 7.25 4.08
N SER A 117 5.08 7.27 3.75
CA SER A 117 4.02 6.67 4.54
C SER A 117 4.01 5.15 4.38
N LEU A 118 4.02 4.66 3.14
CA LEU A 118 4.13 3.23 2.82
C LEU A 118 5.40 2.63 3.39
N LYS A 119 6.51 3.37 3.37
CA LYS A 119 7.77 2.91 3.93
C LYS A 119 7.68 2.66 5.43
N LYS A 120 7.10 3.60 6.18
CA LYS A 120 6.86 3.45 7.61
C LYS A 120 5.89 2.32 7.92
N LEU A 121 4.82 2.20 7.15
CA LEU A 121 3.84 1.12 7.31
C LEU A 121 4.52 -0.23 7.15
N PHE A 122 5.17 -0.47 6.01
CA PHE A 122 5.83 -1.74 5.74
C PHE A 122 6.83 -2.13 6.85
N ASN A 123 7.69 -1.20 7.28
CA ASN A 123 8.65 -1.46 8.36
C ASN A 123 8.00 -1.73 9.73
N SER A 124 6.75 -1.33 9.92
CA SER A 124 5.99 -1.58 11.15
C SER A 124 5.16 -2.85 11.11
N LEU A 125 4.95 -3.43 9.92
CA LEU A 125 4.21 -4.67 9.77
C LEU A 125 5.19 -5.83 9.97
N GLU A 126 4.82 -6.82 10.78
CA GLU A 126 5.60 -8.04 10.97
C GLU A 126 5.35 -9.01 9.80
N LEU A 127 5.84 -8.67 8.59
CA LEU A 127 5.69 -9.44 7.34
C LEU A 127 6.90 -10.34 7.04
#